data_AF-A0AAV9NI29-F1
#
_entry.id   AF-A0AAV9NI29-F1
#
_cell.length_a   1.000
_cell.length_b   1.000
_cell.length_c   1.000
_cell.angle_alpha   90.00
_cell.angle_beta   90.00
_cell.angle_gamma   90.00
#
_symmetry.space_group_name_H-M   'P 1'
#
loop_
_entity.id
_entity.type
_entity.pdbx_description
1 polymer ?
#
loop_
_entity_poly.entity_id
_entity_poly.type
_entity_poly.pdbx_seq_one_letter_code
_entity_poly.pdbx_strand_id
1 'polypeptide(L)'
;MADPTTSPPLIPSSIRSAHAKIKPYIHRTPLITSTSLNRIASSPDPSVYVSDNPPPFPASSALPGIPQFRIWMKCENQQKIGAFKARGAFHAVSRLIEELGLEEVRRRGVVTHSSGE
;
A
#
# COMPACT_ATOMS: atom_id res chain seq x y z
N MET A 1 19.10 -0.37 14.62
CA MET A 1 18.00 -1.28 14.17
C MET A 1 17.10 -1.55 15.36
N ALA A 2 15.80 -1.75 15.15
CA ALA A 2 14.89 -2.13 16.24
C ALA A 2 15.34 -3.47 16.86
N ASP A 3 15.27 -3.59 18.17
CA ASP A 3 15.59 -4.82 18.88
C ASP A 3 14.55 -5.90 18.52
N PRO A 4 14.95 -7.04 17.93
CA PRO A 4 14.03 -8.12 17.59
C PRO A 4 13.27 -8.67 18.80
N THR A 5 13.85 -8.60 20.00
CA THR A 5 13.26 -9.14 21.23
C THR A 5 12.08 -8.30 21.74
N THR A 6 12.02 -7.02 21.37
CA THR A 6 10.94 -6.09 21.74
C THR A 6 9.95 -5.85 20.59
N SER A 7 10.23 -6.43 19.42
CA SER A 7 9.41 -6.32 18.22
C SER A 7 8.33 -7.42 18.20
N PRO A 8 7.04 -7.07 18.03
CA PRO A 8 5.98 -8.06 17.91
C PRO A 8 6.25 -8.99 16.72
N PRO A 9 5.84 -10.26 16.82
CA PRO A 9 5.99 -11.20 15.72
C PRO A 9 5.22 -10.72 14.48
N LEU A 10 5.78 -10.92 13.29
CA LEU A 10 5.14 -10.57 12.01
C LEU A 10 4.09 -11.62 11.63
N ILE A 11 3.01 -11.67 12.42
CA ILE A 11 1.88 -12.58 12.24
C ILE A 11 0.57 -11.82 11.99
N PRO A 12 -0.46 -12.46 11.41
CA PRO A 12 -1.71 -11.80 11.08
C PRO A 12 -2.40 -11.08 12.26
N SER A 13 -2.29 -11.62 13.48
CA SER A 13 -2.83 -10.97 14.69
C SER A 13 -2.12 -9.66 14.99
N SER A 14 -0.78 -9.62 14.94
CA SER A 14 0.01 -8.40 15.13
C SER A 14 -0.34 -7.32 14.10
N ILE A 15 -0.55 -7.71 12.84
CA ILE A 15 -0.97 -6.78 11.78
C ILE A 15 -2.37 -6.20 12.06
N ARG A 16 -3.31 -7.03 12.52
CA ARG A 16 -4.66 -6.57 12.91
C ARG A 16 -4.61 -5.60 14.08
N SER A 17 -3.81 -5.89 15.10
CA SER A 17 -3.61 -4.99 16.26
C SER A 17 -2.97 -3.67 15.84
N ALA A 18 -1.92 -3.72 15.00
CA ALA A 18 -1.29 -2.52 14.46
C ALA A 18 -2.28 -1.67 13.66
N HIS A 19 -3.08 -2.28 12.80
CA HIS A 19 -4.10 -1.59 12.02
C HIS A 19 -5.17 -0.94 12.91
N ALA A 20 -5.67 -1.65 13.93
CA ALA A 20 -6.67 -1.11 14.85
C ALA A 20 -6.19 0.18 15.53
N LYS A 21 -4.92 0.20 15.94
CA LYS A 21 -4.26 1.35 16.58
C LYS A 21 -4.15 2.56 15.68
N ILE A 22 -3.73 2.35 14.43
CA ILE A 22 -3.51 3.47 13.49
C ILE A 22 -4.79 3.91 12.78
N LYS A 23 -5.86 3.12 12.80
CA LYS A 23 -7.12 3.34 12.06
C LYS A 23 -7.63 4.80 12.10
N PRO A 24 -7.62 5.52 13.23
CA PRO A 24 -8.08 6.92 13.26
C PRO A 24 -7.17 7.90 12.48
N TYR A 25 -5.91 7.52 12.27
CA TYR A 25 -4.88 8.38 11.71
C TYR A 25 -4.57 8.09 10.24
N ILE A 26 -5.17 7.07 9.62
CA ILE A 26 -4.88 6.67 8.25
C ILE A 26 -6.15 6.60 7.39
N HIS A 27 -6.00 6.77 6.09
CA HIS A 27 -7.07 6.54 5.13
C HIS A 27 -7.23 5.04 4.83
N ARG A 28 -8.48 4.62 4.68
CA ARG A 28 -8.82 3.39 3.96
C ARG A 28 -8.78 3.69 2.46
N THR A 29 -7.59 3.66 1.89
CA THR A 29 -7.33 3.92 0.47
C THR A 29 -8.13 2.97 -0.43
N PRO A 30 -8.61 3.44 -1.59
CA PRO A 30 -9.45 2.63 -2.47
C PRO A 30 -8.66 1.48 -3.11
N LEU A 31 -9.43 0.49 -3.57
CA LEU A 31 -9.00 -0.51 -4.53
C LEU A 31 -9.71 -0.20 -5.84
N ILE A 32 -8.93 0.19 -6.86
CA ILE A 32 -9.48 0.54 -8.17
C ILE A 32 -9.06 -0.49 -9.20
N THR A 33 -9.85 -0.62 -10.27
CA THR A 33 -9.53 -1.44 -11.43
C THR A 33 -9.69 -0.59 -12.69
N SER A 34 -8.94 -0.92 -13.73
CA SER A 34 -8.99 -0.23 -15.01
C SER A 34 -9.35 -1.23 -16.10
N THR A 35 -10.41 -0.93 -16.85
CA THR A 35 -10.83 -1.75 -18.00
C THR A 35 -9.71 -1.89 -19.01
N SER A 36 -8.96 -0.83 -19.29
CA SER A 36 -7.83 -0.88 -20.23
C SER A 36 -6.71 -1.78 -19.73
N LEU A 37 -6.31 -1.68 -18.45
CA LEU A 37 -5.27 -2.55 -17.89
C LEU A 37 -5.70 -4.02 -17.85
N ASN A 38 -6.97 -4.29 -17.54
CA ASN A 38 -7.52 -5.65 -17.57
C ASN A 38 -7.45 -6.24 -18.98
N ARG A 39 -7.74 -5.43 -20.02
CA ARG A 39 -7.63 -5.86 -21.42
C ARG A 39 -6.19 -6.15 -21.83
N ILE A 40 -5.25 -5.26 -21.50
CA ILE A 40 -3.82 -5.45 -21.80
C ILE A 40 -3.31 -6.74 -21.16
N ALA A 41 -3.62 -6.93 -19.87
CA ALA A 41 -3.19 -8.12 -19.13
C ALA A 41 -3.83 -9.42 -19.67
N SER A 42 -5.02 -9.33 -20.24
CA SER A 42 -5.74 -10.46 -20.85
C SER A 42 -5.46 -10.64 -22.36
N SER A 43 -4.52 -9.88 -22.92
CA SER A 43 -4.10 -10.03 -24.31
C SER A 43 -3.18 -11.25 -24.45
N PRO A 44 -3.27 -12.02 -25.56
CA PRO A 44 -2.29 -13.06 -25.89
C PRO A 44 -0.86 -12.52 -25.98
N ASP A 45 -0.73 -11.27 -26.42
CA ASP A 45 0.52 -10.53 -26.46
C ASP A 45 0.28 -9.12 -25.85
N PRO A 46 0.63 -8.89 -24.58
CA PRO A 46 0.50 -7.57 -23.96
C PRO A 46 1.49 -6.53 -24.48
N SER A 47 2.63 -6.96 -25.06
CA SER A 47 3.74 -6.06 -25.42
C SER A 47 3.37 -5.09 -26.55
N VAL A 48 2.45 -5.49 -27.44
CA VAL A 48 1.94 -4.65 -28.53
C VAL A 48 1.31 -3.35 -28.03
N TYR A 49 0.76 -3.34 -26.81
CA TYR A 49 0.12 -2.15 -26.23
C TYR A 49 1.10 -1.16 -25.60
N VAL A 50 2.38 -1.51 -25.50
CA VAL A 50 3.46 -0.63 -24.99
C VAL A 50 4.32 -0.10 -26.15
N SER A 51 4.02 -0.50 -27.39
CA SER A 51 4.71 -0.04 -28.59
C SER A 51 4.34 1.40 -28.96
N ASP A 52 5.12 2.02 -29.87
CA ASP A 52 4.86 3.38 -30.36
C ASP A 52 3.53 3.52 -31.11
N ASN A 53 3.00 2.42 -31.65
CA ASN A 53 1.74 2.37 -32.39
C ASN A 53 0.86 1.22 -31.90
N PRO A 54 0.25 1.35 -30.71
CA PRO A 54 -0.55 0.28 -30.13
C PRO A 54 -1.83 0.05 -30.93
N PRO A 55 -2.31 -1.20 -31.04
CA PRO A 55 -3.58 -1.48 -31.68
C PRO A 55 -4.75 -0.88 -30.86
N PRO A 56 -5.90 -0.60 -31.49
CA PRO A 56 -7.08 -0.18 -30.76
C PRO A 56 -7.51 -1.26 -29.76
N PHE A 57 -7.98 -0.84 -28.58
CA PHE A 57 -8.46 -1.80 -27.59
C PHE A 57 -9.63 -2.62 -28.15
N PRO A 58 -9.56 -3.97 -28.11
CA PRO A 58 -10.62 -4.80 -28.63
C PRO A 58 -11.93 -4.54 -27.86
N ALA A 59 -13.05 -4.52 -28.59
CA ALA A 59 -14.37 -4.28 -28.00
C ALA A 59 -14.78 -5.34 -26.97
N SER A 60 -14.31 -6.57 -27.15
CA SER A 60 -14.48 -7.70 -26.21
C SER A 60 -13.12 -8.18 -25.72
N SER A 61 -13.00 -8.39 -24.40
CA SER A 61 -11.79 -8.96 -23.79
C SER A 61 -11.77 -10.49 -23.81
N ALA A 62 -12.92 -11.14 -24.00
CA ALA A 62 -13.06 -12.58 -23.86
C ALA A 62 -12.90 -13.27 -25.22
N LEU A 63 -11.67 -13.75 -25.47
CA LEU A 63 -11.41 -14.71 -26.53
C LEU A 63 -11.41 -16.13 -25.94
N PRO A 64 -12.01 -17.13 -26.61
CA PRO A 64 -12.02 -18.51 -26.12
C PRO A 64 -10.60 -19.03 -25.89
N GLY A 65 -10.37 -19.67 -24.74
CA GLY A 65 -9.07 -20.25 -24.41
C GLY A 65 -8.01 -19.26 -23.90
N ILE A 66 -8.33 -17.97 -23.78
CA ILE A 66 -7.39 -16.95 -23.29
C ILE A 66 -7.76 -16.54 -21.85
N PRO A 67 -6.81 -16.61 -20.89
CA PRO A 67 -7.07 -16.25 -19.51
C PRO A 67 -7.44 -14.76 -19.37
N GLN A 68 -8.43 -14.49 -18.52
CA GLN A 68 -8.86 -13.13 -18.21
C GLN A 68 -8.28 -12.68 -16.87
N PHE A 69 -7.59 -11.55 -16.88
CA PHE A 69 -6.98 -10.97 -15.70
C PHE A 69 -7.72 -9.69 -15.28
N ARG A 70 -8.00 -9.58 -13.98
CA ARG A 70 -8.51 -8.35 -13.36
C ARG A 70 -7.46 -7.81 -12.41
N ILE A 71 -6.85 -6.70 -12.79
CA ILE A 71 -5.85 -5.99 -12.01
C ILE A 71 -6.56 -5.04 -11.04
N TRP A 72 -6.17 -5.15 -9.77
CA TRP A 72 -6.59 -4.25 -8.71
C TRP A 72 -5.38 -3.47 -8.21
N MET A 73 -5.53 -2.14 -8.17
CA MET A 73 -4.51 -1.23 -7.68
C MET A 73 -4.92 -0.74 -6.31
N LYS A 74 -4.05 -0.96 -5.31
CA LYS A 74 -4.21 -0.42 -3.97
C LYS A 74 -3.60 0.99 -3.93
N CYS A 75 -4.45 2.01 -3.89
CA CYS A 75 -4.03 3.40 -4.07
C CYS A 75 -3.38 4.02 -2.82
N GLU A 76 -2.21 3.54 -2.40
CA GLU A 76 -1.47 4.14 -1.29
C GLU A 76 -0.93 5.54 -1.61
N ASN A 77 -0.93 5.94 -2.89
CA ASN A 77 -0.73 7.34 -3.29
C ASN A 77 -1.81 8.30 -2.76
N GLN A 78 -2.96 7.76 -2.31
CA GLN A 78 -4.05 8.53 -1.67
C GLN A 78 -4.06 8.38 -0.15
N GLN A 79 -3.03 7.75 0.43
CA GLN A 79 -2.82 7.78 1.87
C GLN A 79 -2.43 9.20 2.31
N LYS A 80 -2.51 9.50 3.61
CA LYS A 80 -1.85 10.69 4.16
C LYS A 80 -0.41 10.75 3.67
N ILE A 81 0.08 11.98 3.44
CA ILE A 81 1.38 12.31 2.84
C ILE A 81 1.62 11.75 1.42
N GLY A 82 0.63 11.12 0.79
CA GLY A 82 0.76 10.57 -0.57
C GLY A 82 1.48 9.22 -0.65
N ALA A 83 1.69 8.52 0.48
CA ALA A 83 2.43 7.26 0.48
C ALA A 83 2.03 6.33 1.63
N PHE A 84 2.33 5.03 1.48
CA PHE A 84 2.03 4.02 2.50
C PHE A 84 2.82 4.22 3.81
N LYS A 85 3.93 4.97 3.78
CA LYS A 85 4.85 5.15 4.93
C LYS A 85 4.17 5.79 6.14
N ALA A 86 3.11 6.59 5.94
CA ALA A 86 2.28 7.12 7.03
C ALA A 86 1.81 6.01 7.99
N ARG A 87 1.46 4.82 7.48
CA ARG A 87 0.98 3.71 8.31
C ARG A 87 2.03 3.27 9.33
N GLY A 88 3.27 3.10 8.88
CA GLY A 88 4.40 2.70 9.72
C GLY A 88 4.78 3.79 10.72
N ALA A 89 4.82 5.04 10.28
CA ALA A 89 5.14 6.18 11.13
C ALA A 89 4.12 6.34 12.27
N PHE A 90 2.82 6.35 11.97
CA PHE A 90 1.78 6.42 13.00
C PHE A 90 1.85 5.22 13.95
N HIS A 91 2.10 4.01 13.45
CA HIS A 91 2.21 2.83 14.30
C HIS A 91 3.40 2.92 15.27
N ALA A 92 4.56 3.31 14.77
CA ALA A 92 5.78 3.43 15.57
C ALA A 92 5.65 4.50 16.66
N VAL A 93 5.18 5.70 16.30
CA VAL A 93 5.02 6.80 17.27
C VAL A 93 3.91 6.49 18.29
N SER A 94 2.78 5.90 17.86
CA SER A 94 1.70 5.53 18.79
C SER A 94 2.16 4.49 19.81
N ARG A 95 2.99 3.52 19.40
CA ARG A 95 3.58 2.55 20.33
C ARG A 95 4.55 3.19 21.31
N LEU A 96 5.39 4.11 20.84
CA LEU A 96 6.30 4.83 21.73
C LEU A 96 5.54 5.64 22.79
N ILE A 97 4.41 6.26 22.39
CA ILE A 97 3.52 6.99 23.32
C ILE A 97 2.88 6.04 24.34
N GLU A 98 2.48 4.83 23.95
CA GLU A 98 1.95 3.83 24.89
C GLU A 98 3.01 3.34 25.88
N GLU A 99 4.26 3.17 25.43
CA GLU A 99 5.34 2.62 26.25
C GLU A 99 5.95 3.66 27.21
N LEU A 100 6.10 4.92 26.77
CA LEU A 100 6.77 5.98 27.54
C LEU A 100 5.83 7.04 28.08
N GLY A 101 4.59 7.12 27.58
CA GLY A 101 3.67 8.21 27.86
C GLY A 101 3.87 9.42 26.92
N LEU A 102 2.77 10.13 26.64
CA LEU A 102 2.75 11.25 25.68
C LEU A 102 3.70 12.38 26.05
N GLU A 103 3.73 12.78 27.33
CA GLU A 103 4.55 13.90 27.79
C GLU A 103 6.05 13.60 27.68
N GLU A 104 6.47 12.38 27.97
CA GLU A 104 7.88 11.99 27.84
C GLU A 104 8.31 11.90 26.38
N VAL A 105 7.45 11.37 25.49
CA VAL A 105 7.71 11.35 24.04
C VAL A 105 7.83 12.76 23.50
N ARG A 106 6.97 13.70 23.93
CA ARG A 106 7.05 15.12 23.52
C ARG A 106 8.32 15.79 24.04
N ARG A 107 8.71 15.50 25.29
CA ARG A 107 9.93 16.06 25.90
C ARG A 107 11.20 15.59 25.20
N ARG A 108 11.28 14.31 24.81
CA ARG A 108 12.44 13.75 24.07
C ARG A 108 12.44 14.10 22.59
N GLY A 109 11.26 14.20 21.99
CA GLY A 109 11.08 14.27 20.55
C GLY A 109 11.36 12.93 19.85
N VAL A 110 11.12 12.90 18.53
CA VAL A 110 11.43 11.78 17.66
C VAL A 110 12.27 12.29 16.48
N VAL A 111 13.26 11.50 16.06
CA VAL A 111 14.11 11.81 14.91
C VAL A 111 14.11 10.63 13.94
N THR A 112 14.13 10.93 12.65
CA THR A 112 14.24 9.92 11.60
C THR A 112 15.05 10.48 10.43
N HIS A 113 15.60 9.59 9.61
CA HIS A 113 16.25 9.92 8.36
C HIS A 113 15.52 9.17 7.24
N SER A 114 15.11 9.89 6.20
CA SER A 114 14.41 9.33 5.04
C SER A 114 14.90 9.99 3.76
N SER A 115 14.97 9.23 2.67
CA SER A 115 15.31 9.74 1.34
C SER A 115 14.19 10.51 0.65
N GLY A 116 13.01 10.61 1.29
CA GLY A 116 11.81 11.25 0.74
C GLY A 116 10.61 10.30 0.72
N GLU A 117 9.53 10.76 0.07
CA GLU A 117 8.36 9.93 -0.21
C GLU A 117 8.41 9.25 -1.57
#